data_AF-A0A914J0H0-F1
#
_entry.id   AF-A0A914J0H0-F1
#
_cell.length_a   1.000
_cell.length_b   1.000
_cell.length_c   1.000
_cell.angle_alpha   90.00
_cell.angle_beta   90.00
_cell.angle_gamma   90.00
#
_symmetry.space_group_name_H-M   'P 1'
#
loop_
_entity.id
_entity.type
_entity.pdbx_description
1 polymer ?
#
loop_
_entity_poly.entity_id
_entity_poly.type
_entity_poly.pdbx_seq_one_letter_code
_entity_poly.pdbx_strand_id
1 'polypeptide(L)' 'IPVRQNNKIRIQFAGEGTHHRIFQTCVGAFLSGRREADRVLSSI' A
#
# COMPACT_ATOMS: atom_id res chain seq x y z
N ILE A 1 5.96 1.36 3.84
CA ILE A 1 5.55 1.97 5.13
C ILE A 1 4.90 3.30 4.80
N PRO A 2 3.66 3.59 5.23
CA PRO A 2 2.98 4.84 4.88
C PRO A 2 3.64 6.06 5.56
N VAL A 3 3.59 7.22 4.92
CA VAL A 3 4.00 8.49 5.55
C VAL A 3 2.79 9.07 6.28
N ARG A 4 2.97 9.39 7.57
CA ARG A 4 1.94 9.97 8.42
C ARG A 4 2.29 11.41 8.78
N GLN A 5 1.28 12.27 8.81
CA GLN A 5 1.37 13.64 9.32
C GLN A 5 0.19 13.89 10.23
N ASN A 6 0.43 14.42 11.44
CA ASN A 6 -0.61 14.65 12.45
C ASN A 6 -1.45 13.38 12.74
N ASN A 7 -0.77 12.23 12.85
CA ASN A 7 -1.37 10.90 13.01
C ASN A 7 -2.33 10.44 11.89
N LYS A 8 -2.47 11.21 10.81
CA LYS A 8 -3.24 10.85 9.62
C LYS A 8 -2.29 10.35 8.53
N ILE A 9 -2.71 9.30 7.81
CA ILE A 9 -1.96 8.81 6.65
C ILE A 9 -2.07 9.86 5.54
N ARG A 10 -0.93 10.29 4.99
CA ARG A 10 -0.87 11.26 3.88
C ARG A 10 -0.39 10.63 2.58
N ILE A 11 0.56 9.69 2.68
CA ILE A 11 1.15 9.03 1.51
C ILE A 11 1.16 7.53 1.75
N GLN A 12 0.68 6.79 0.76
CA GLN A 12 0.67 5.33 0.72
C GLN A 12 1.48 4.84 -0.48
N PHE A 13 2.01 3.62 -0.39
CA PHE A 13 2.89 3.05 -1.41
C PHE A 13 2.41 1.66 -1.80
N ALA A 14 2.21 1.47 -3.10
CA ALA A 14 1.87 0.20 -3.72
C ALA A 14 2.88 -0.13 -4.83
N GLY A 15 2.85 -1.36 -5.33
CA GLY A 15 3.75 -1.84 -6.38
C GLY A 15 4.58 -3.04 -5.92
N GLU A 16 5.24 -3.70 -6.86
CA GLU A 16 5.96 -4.96 -6.64
C GLU A 16 7.05 -4.88 -5.56
N GLY A 17 7.65 -3.71 -5.33
CA GLY A 17 8.62 -3.49 -4.25
C GLY A 17 8.00 -3.37 -2.85
N THR A 18 6.66 -3.39 -2.74
CA THR A 18 5.94 -3.05 -1.51
C THR A 18 5.08 -4.20 -0.96
N HIS A 19 5.08 -5.36 -1.64
CA HIS A 19 4.45 -6.56 -1.10
C HIS A 19 5.39 -7.22 -0.08
N HIS A 20 4.91 -7.51 1.12
CA HIS A 20 5.73 -8.01 2.25
C HIS A 20 6.46 -9.35 2.03
N ARG A 21 6.21 -10.04 0.92
CA ARG A 21 6.69 -11.41 0.63
C ARG A 21 6.86 -11.73 -0.85
N ILE A 22 6.16 -11.02 -1.75
CA ILE A 22 6.08 -11.37 -3.17
C ILE A 22 6.62 -10.18 -3.97
N PHE A 23 7.93 -10.09 -4.07
CA PHE A 23 8.61 -9.00 -4.75
C PHE A 23 8.78 -9.28 -6.25
N GLN A 24 8.96 -8.24 -7.06
CA GLN A 24 9.32 -8.34 -8.49
C GLN A 24 8.35 -9.21 -9.32
N THR A 25 7.05 -9.14 -9.00
CA THR A 25 6.00 -9.87 -9.73
C THR A 25 4.77 -8.99 -9.92
N CYS A 26 4.05 -9.23 -11.02
CA CYS A 26 2.77 -8.58 -11.30
C CYS A 26 1.74 -8.85 -10.20
N VAL A 27 1.67 -10.08 -9.68
CA VAL A 27 0.74 -10.43 -8.60
C VAL A 27 1.07 -9.71 -7.29
N GLY A 28 2.36 -9.53 -6.96
CA GLY A 28 2.79 -8.73 -5.82
C GLY A 28 2.40 -7.25 -5.97
N ALA A 29 2.56 -6.69 -7.17
CA ALA A 29 2.10 -5.34 -7.50
C ALA A 29 0.58 -5.19 -7.34
N PHE A 30 -0.20 -6.14 -7.88
CA PHE A 30 -1.65 -6.15 -7.76
C PHE A 30 -2.12 -6.24 -6.30
N LEU A 31 -1.61 -7.22 -5.55
CA LEU A 31 -2.02 -7.46 -4.16
C LEU A 31 -1.63 -6.29 -3.24
N SER A 32 -0.47 -5.67 -3.47
CA SER A 32 -0.10 -4.45 -2.75
C SER A 32 -1.02 -3.29 -3.09
N GLY A 33 -1.37 -3.08 -4.37
CA GLY A 33 -2.35 -2.07 -4.80
C GLY A 33 -3.70 -2.23 -4.10
N ARG A 34 -4.26 -3.44 -4.10
CA ARG A 34 -5.52 -3.75 -3.40
C ARG A 34 -5.45 -3.40 -1.91
N ARG A 35 -4.38 -3.82 -1.23
CA ARG A 35 -4.18 -3.53 0.20
C ARG A 35 -4.17 -2.03 0.50
N GLU A 36 -3.49 -1.23 -0.32
CA GLU A 36 -3.45 0.22 -0.10
C GLU A 36 -4.79 0.87 -0.45
N ALA A 37 -5.54 0.37 -1.44
CA ALA A 37 -6.89 0.83 -1.76
C ALA A 37 -7.87 0.56 -0.61
N ASP A 38 -7.86 -0.65 -0.03
CA ASP A 38 -8.67 -0.99 1.15
C ASP A 38 -8.34 -0.06 2.33
N ARG A 39 -7.06 0.28 2.51
CA ARG A 39 -6.64 1.21 3.55
C ARG A 39 -7.15 2.63 3.30
N VAL A 40 -7.13 3.13 2.06
CA VAL A 40 -7.74 4.43 1.69
C VAL A 40 -9.22 4.42 2.05
N LEU A 41 -9.97 3.41 1.63
CA LEU A 41 -11.41 3.29 1.90
C LEU A 41 -11.71 3.25 3.39
N SER A 42 -10.93 2.52 4.19
CA SER A 42 -11.11 2.46 5.65
C SER A 42 -10.76 3.77 6.39
N SER A 43 -10.12 4.72 5.70
CA SER A 43 -9.64 5.98 6.27
C SER A 43 -10.47 7.20 5.87
N ILE A 44 -11.47 7.01 5.00
CA ILE A 44 -12.53 7.97 4.67
C ILE A 44 -13.63 7.81 5.71
#